data_AF-A0A3B8I4G6-F1
#
_entry.id   AF-A0A3B8I4G6-F1
#
_cell.length_a   1.000
_cell.length_b   1.000
_cell.length_c   1.000
_cell.angle_alpha   90.00
_cell.angle_beta   90.00
_cell.angle_gamma   90.00
#
_symmetry.space_group_name_H-M   'P 1'
#
loop_
_entity.id
_entity.type
_entity.pdbx_description
1 polymer ?
#
loop_
_entity_poly.entity_id
_entity_poly.type
_entity_poly.pdbx_seq_one_letter_code
_entity_poly.pdbx_strand_id
1 'polypeptide(L)'
;RVAALCDRRFGIGADGLILIQNHPDHDFEMVYFNADGSQSLCGNGSRCAMMFAKQLGIIENRATFLAYDGPHKAFIKDERVYLLMHDVNPVQKVGQDAFADTGSPHLLVWVDNADVAPVVDQGRSIRESATYAPGGTNVNFVEVDPEAGIRVRTYERGVEDETLSCGTGVTAAALAASEKGLSSPIRVETRGGQLE
;
A
#
# COMPACT_ATOMS: atom_id res chain seq x y z
N ARG A 1 -17.48 -2.61 -19.80
CA ARG A 1 -16.80 -1.51 -20.52
C ARG A 1 -15.42 -1.23 -19.93
N VAL A 2 -15.26 -1.16 -18.61
CA VAL A 2 -13.94 -0.98 -17.95
C VAL A 2 -12.89 -1.99 -18.44
N ALA A 3 -13.20 -3.29 -18.41
CA ALA A 3 -12.25 -4.31 -18.87
C ALA A 3 -11.75 -4.13 -20.30
N ALA A 4 -12.59 -3.63 -21.20
CA ALA A 4 -12.18 -3.34 -22.58
C ALA A 4 -11.22 -2.13 -22.67
N LEU A 5 -11.36 -1.13 -21.79
CA LEU A 5 -10.44 0.02 -21.73
C LEU A 5 -9.10 -0.36 -21.09
N CYS A 6 -9.14 -1.19 -20.04
CA CYS A 6 -7.96 -1.62 -19.30
C CYS A 6 -7.14 -2.71 -20.03
N ASP A 7 -7.72 -3.38 -21.03
CA ASP A 7 -7.00 -4.35 -21.85
C ASP A 7 -5.73 -3.73 -22.46
N ARG A 8 -4.57 -4.37 -22.23
CA ARG A 8 -3.26 -3.85 -22.60
C ARG A 8 -2.92 -4.00 -24.09
N ARG A 9 -3.71 -4.75 -24.86
CA ARG A 9 -3.48 -5.02 -26.29
C ARG A 9 -4.51 -4.33 -27.17
N PHE A 10 -5.77 -4.34 -26.76
CA PHE A 10 -6.92 -3.86 -27.53
C PHE A 10 -7.58 -2.63 -26.92
N GLY A 11 -7.14 -2.20 -25.73
CA GLY A 11 -7.60 -1.01 -25.03
C GLY A 11 -6.51 0.06 -24.90
N ILE A 12 -6.67 0.92 -23.90
CA ILE A 12 -5.67 1.94 -23.50
C ILE A 12 -4.52 1.26 -22.72
N GLY A 13 -4.86 0.25 -21.92
CA GLY A 13 -3.93 -0.46 -21.05
C GLY A 13 -3.72 0.25 -19.71
N ALA A 14 -4.38 -0.25 -18.65
CA ALA A 14 -4.26 0.28 -17.30
C ALA A 14 -4.60 -0.80 -16.26
N ASP A 15 -4.13 -0.63 -15.03
CA ASP A 15 -4.48 -1.54 -13.91
C ASP A 15 -5.91 -1.32 -13.40
N GLY A 16 -6.51 -0.18 -13.73
CA GLY A 16 -7.88 0.15 -13.40
C GLY A 16 -8.32 1.50 -13.97
N LEU A 17 -9.55 1.88 -13.66
CA LEU A 17 -10.17 3.16 -14.03
C LEU A 17 -10.59 3.90 -12.77
N ILE A 18 -10.17 5.15 -12.64
CA ILE A 18 -10.60 6.05 -11.56
C ILE A 18 -11.56 7.08 -12.16
N LEU A 19 -12.73 7.23 -11.54
CA LEU A 19 -13.64 8.35 -11.78
C LEU A 19 -13.57 9.31 -10.60
N ILE A 20 -13.44 10.61 -10.90
CA ILE A 20 -13.61 11.69 -9.95
C ILE A 20 -15.00 12.27 -10.17
N GLN A 21 -15.87 12.17 -9.16
CA GLN A 21 -17.26 12.59 -9.23
C GLN A 21 -17.54 13.70 -8.20
N ASN A 22 -18.52 14.55 -8.51
CA ASN A 22 -19.00 15.54 -7.56
C ASN A 22 -19.71 14.83 -6.40
N HIS A 23 -19.48 15.28 -5.17
CA HIS A 23 -20.13 14.75 -3.98
C HIS A 23 -20.73 15.91 -3.15
N PRO A 24 -21.91 15.76 -2.53
CA PRO A 24 -22.53 16.84 -1.74
C PRO A 24 -21.77 17.19 -0.46
N ASP A 25 -21.20 16.19 0.23
CA ASP A 25 -20.60 16.36 1.56
C ASP A 25 -19.06 16.21 1.61
N HIS A 26 -18.43 15.97 0.46
CA HIS A 26 -16.99 15.71 0.34
C HIS A 26 -16.44 16.49 -0.85
N ASP A 27 -15.13 16.75 -0.86
CA ASP A 27 -14.50 17.52 -1.94
C ASP A 27 -14.68 16.82 -3.31
N PHE A 28 -14.65 15.49 -3.31
CA PHE A 28 -15.05 14.64 -4.44
C PHE A 28 -15.33 13.20 -3.97
N GLU A 29 -15.92 12.40 -4.84
CA GLU A 29 -16.00 10.95 -4.71
C GLU A 29 -15.04 10.30 -5.71
N MET A 30 -14.22 9.37 -5.21
CA MET A 30 -13.32 8.55 -5.99
C MET A 30 -13.94 7.16 -6.19
N VAL A 31 -14.40 6.87 -7.40
CA VAL A 31 -14.88 5.54 -7.78
C VAL A 31 -13.78 4.82 -8.54
N TYR A 32 -13.18 3.80 -7.92
CA TYR A 32 -12.14 2.98 -8.54
C TYR A 32 -12.69 1.65 -9.01
N PHE A 33 -12.41 1.33 -10.27
CA PHE A 33 -12.64 0.03 -10.87
C PHE A 33 -11.31 -0.66 -11.16
N ASN A 34 -11.17 -1.91 -10.75
CA ASN A 34 -10.10 -2.79 -11.20
C ASN A 34 -10.24 -3.08 -12.71
N ALA A 35 -9.16 -3.59 -13.31
CA ALA A 35 -9.17 -3.97 -14.73
C ALA A 35 -10.27 -4.99 -15.10
N ASP A 36 -10.71 -5.84 -14.18
CA ASP A 36 -11.84 -6.78 -14.39
C ASP A 36 -13.23 -6.12 -14.27
N GLY A 37 -13.29 -4.86 -13.83
CA GLY A 37 -14.51 -4.10 -13.60
C GLY A 37 -15.09 -4.20 -12.18
N SER A 38 -14.48 -4.96 -11.27
CA SER A 38 -14.82 -4.94 -9.85
C SER A 38 -14.42 -3.61 -9.21
N GLN A 39 -15.00 -3.26 -8.05
CA GLN A 39 -14.65 -2.03 -7.31
C GLN A 39 -13.86 -2.36 -6.04
N SER A 40 -12.91 -1.50 -5.70
CA SER A 40 -12.11 -1.58 -4.47
C SER A 40 -11.51 -0.21 -4.11
N LEU A 41 -10.71 -0.13 -3.04
CA LEU A 41 -9.80 0.99 -2.79
C LEU A 41 -8.41 0.66 -3.36
N CYS A 42 -7.72 1.68 -3.88
CA CYS A 42 -6.30 1.60 -4.21
C CYS A 42 -5.57 2.82 -3.65
N GLY A 43 -4.68 2.64 -2.67
CA GLY A 43 -3.91 3.75 -2.08
C GLY A 43 -3.03 4.49 -3.09
N ASN A 44 -2.48 3.77 -4.09
CA ASN A 44 -1.76 4.40 -5.21
C ASN A 44 -2.71 5.23 -6.08
N GLY A 45 -3.89 4.68 -6.37
CA GLY A 45 -4.96 5.37 -7.09
C GLY A 45 -5.43 6.64 -6.38
N SER A 46 -5.57 6.60 -5.05
CA SER A 46 -5.91 7.77 -4.23
C SER A 46 -4.90 8.90 -4.37
N ARG A 47 -3.59 8.59 -4.45
CA ARG A 47 -2.56 9.62 -4.68
C ARG A 47 -2.66 10.22 -6.08
N CYS A 48 -2.91 9.39 -7.11
CA CYS A 48 -3.16 9.88 -8.46
C CYS A 48 -4.42 10.75 -8.53
N ALA A 49 -5.50 10.33 -7.87
CA ALA A 49 -6.75 11.06 -7.77
C ALA A 49 -6.56 12.44 -7.14
N MET A 50 -5.79 12.54 -6.06
CA MET A 50 -5.47 13.82 -5.40
C MET A 50 -4.75 14.80 -6.33
N MET A 51 -3.70 14.34 -7.03
CA MET A 51 -2.98 15.20 -7.97
C MET A 51 -3.86 15.64 -9.14
N PHE A 52 -4.70 14.73 -9.66
CA PHE A 52 -5.61 15.04 -10.75
C PHE A 52 -6.74 15.99 -10.32
N ALA A 53 -7.31 15.82 -9.14
CA ALA A 53 -8.31 16.74 -8.58
C ALA A 53 -7.75 18.16 -8.39
N LYS A 54 -6.50 18.28 -7.93
CA LYS A 54 -5.78 19.57 -7.89
C LYS A 54 -5.60 20.17 -9.29
N GLN A 55 -5.19 19.36 -10.27
CA GLN A 55 -5.04 19.79 -11.65
C GLN A 55 -6.36 20.31 -12.26
N LEU A 56 -7.49 19.71 -11.89
CA LEU A 56 -8.83 20.13 -12.31
C LEU A 56 -9.36 21.35 -11.53
N GLY A 57 -8.67 21.81 -10.48
CA GLY A 57 -9.11 22.91 -9.62
C GLY A 57 -10.27 22.55 -8.69
N ILE A 58 -10.50 21.25 -8.45
CA ILE A 58 -11.53 20.76 -7.51
C ILE A 58 -11.06 21.00 -6.07
N ILE A 59 -9.76 20.83 -5.83
CA ILE A 59 -9.10 21.06 -4.54
C ILE A 59 -7.85 21.91 -4.74
N GLU A 60 -7.34 22.49 -3.65
CA GLU A 60 -5.99 23.08 -3.63
C GLU A 60 -4.95 22.04 -3.17
N ASN A 61 -4.65 21.99 -1.88
CA ASN A 61 -3.61 21.12 -1.32
C ASN A 61 -4.13 20.19 -0.21
N ARG A 62 -5.42 20.21 0.11
CA ARG A 62 -6.03 19.33 1.12
C ARG A 62 -7.38 18.88 0.59
N ALA A 63 -7.76 17.65 0.93
CA ALA A 63 -9.08 17.13 0.62
C ALA A 63 -9.54 16.12 1.69
N THR A 64 -10.84 16.08 1.90
CA THR A 64 -11.57 14.92 2.41
C THR A 64 -12.44 14.39 1.27
N PHE A 65 -12.14 13.19 0.77
CA PHE A 65 -12.83 12.58 -0.35
C PHE A 65 -13.48 11.26 0.05
N LEU A 66 -14.61 10.91 -0.58
CA LEU A 66 -15.26 9.63 -0.38
C LEU A 66 -14.64 8.58 -1.31
N ALA A 67 -14.37 7.39 -0.81
CA ALA A 67 -13.96 6.23 -1.59
C ALA A 67 -14.81 5.00 -1.24
N TYR A 68 -14.54 3.87 -1.90
CA TYR A 68 -15.28 2.62 -1.74
C TYR A 68 -15.43 2.15 -0.28
N ASP A 69 -14.39 2.37 0.55
CA ASP A 69 -14.34 1.96 1.95
C ASP A 69 -14.62 3.10 2.94
N GLY A 70 -15.07 4.27 2.46
CA GLY A 70 -15.47 5.40 3.29
C GLY A 70 -14.65 6.68 3.05
N PRO A 71 -14.73 7.65 3.96
CA PRO A 71 -14.08 8.94 3.82
C PRO A 71 -12.57 8.86 4.12
N HIS A 72 -11.77 9.48 3.27
CA HIS A 72 -10.31 9.57 3.39
C HIS A 72 -9.87 11.03 3.45
N LYS A 73 -8.78 11.28 4.17
CA LYS A 73 -8.15 12.61 4.24
C LYS A 73 -6.78 12.56 3.61
N ALA A 74 -6.47 13.56 2.78
CA ALA A 74 -5.15 13.68 2.17
C ALA A 74 -4.72 15.14 2.06
N PHE A 75 -3.42 15.34 1.94
CA PHE A 75 -2.84 16.64 1.61
C PHE A 75 -1.65 16.52 0.67
N ILE A 76 -1.35 17.62 -0.02
CA ILE A 76 -0.25 17.75 -0.97
C ILE A 76 0.77 18.71 -0.38
N LYS A 77 2.03 18.27 -0.30
CA LYS A 77 3.16 19.10 0.12
C LYS A 77 4.38 18.71 -0.71
N ASP A 78 5.07 19.71 -1.28
CA ASP A 78 6.27 19.52 -2.10
C ASP A 78 6.06 18.49 -3.24
N GLU A 79 4.92 18.60 -3.94
CA GLU A 79 4.49 17.68 -5.01
C GLU A 79 4.32 16.20 -4.57
N ARG A 80 4.24 15.94 -3.26
CA ARG A 80 3.95 14.63 -2.68
C ARG A 80 2.57 14.61 -2.05
N VAL A 81 1.85 13.50 -2.24
CA VAL A 81 0.55 13.24 -1.62
C VAL A 81 0.73 12.43 -0.35
N TYR A 82 0.24 12.98 0.76
CA TYR A 82 0.16 12.33 2.06
C TYR A 82 -1.28 11.91 2.29
N LEU A 83 -1.51 10.60 2.37
CA LEU A 83 -2.82 10.01 2.62
C LEU A 83 -2.88 9.53 4.07
N LEU A 84 -3.93 9.93 4.79
CA LEU A 84 -4.17 9.42 6.14
C LEU A 84 -4.70 7.98 6.05
N MET A 85 -3.93 7.04 6.56
CA MET A 85 -4.35 5.66 6.73
C MET A 85 -5.21 5.52 7.99
N HIS A 86 -6.03 4.46 8.06
CA HIS A 86 -6.85 4.19 9.24
C HIS A 86 -5.97 3.84 10.46
N ASP A 87 -6.54 4.00 11.65
CA ASP A 87 -5.90 3.55 12.88
C ASP A 87 -5.71 2.02 12.85
N VAL A 88 -4.58 1.55 13.37
CA VAL A 88 -4.20 0.14 13.36
C VAL A 88 -3.92 -0.33 14.78
N ASN A 89 -4.07 -1.64 15.00
CA ASN A 89 -3.66 -2.23 16.26
C ASN A 89 -2.13 -2.17 16.41
N PRO A 90 -1.60 -2.14 17.65
CA PRO A 90 -0.17 -2.19 17.89
C PRO A 90 0.50 -3.40 17.23
N VAL A 91 1.74 -3.20 16.79
CA VAL A 91 2.57 -4.25 16.19
C VAL A 91 2.82 -5.36 17.21
N GLN A 92 2.62 -6.60 16.80
CA GLN A 92 2.78 -7.79 17.63
C GLN A 92 4.16 -8.40 17.40
N LYS A 93 4.84 -8.84 18.47
CA LYS A 93 6.11 -9.56 18.36
C LYS A 93 5.89 -11.04 18.07
N VAL A 94 6.53 -11.56 17.03
CA VAL A 94 6.46 -12.98 16.62
C VAL A 94 7.87 -13.56 16.62
N GLY A 95 8.31 -14.09 17.76
CA GLY A 95 9.69 -14.55 17.92
C GLY A 95 10.67 -13.39 17.75
N GLN A 96 11.51 -13.45 16.70
CA GLN A 96 12.40 -12.36 16.30
C GLN A 96 11.73 -11.36 15.34
N ASP A 97 10.65 -11.78 14.69
CA ASP A 97 9.90 -11.06 13.67
C ASP A 97 8.76 -10.25 14.29
N ALA A 98 8.01 -9.55 13.45
CA ALA A 98 6.85 -8.76 13.87
C ALA A 98 5.64 -9.05 12.99
N PHE A 99 4.44 -8.82 13.52
CA PHE A 99 3.19 -8.95 12.79
C PHE A 99 2.35 -7.71 12.98
N ALA A 100 1.75 -7.21 11.89
CA ALA A 100 0.86 -6.07 11.93
C ALA A 100 -0.32 -6.29 10.97
N ASP A 101 -1.49 -5.78 11.36
CA ASP A 101 -2.65 -5.72 10.51
C ASP A 101 -2.97 -4.25 10.20
N THR A 102 -2.71 -3.86 8.96
CA THR A 102 -2.89 -2.50 8.44
C THR A 102 -4.03 -2.45 7.41
N GLY A 103 -5.09 -3.23 7.68
CA GLY A 103 -6.20 -3.51 6.77
C GLY A 103 -6.01 -4.82 5.99
N SER A 104 -4.83 -5.43 6.13
CA SER A 104 -4.49 -6.78 5.69
C SER A 104 -3.38 -7.32 6.59
N PRO A 105 -3.29 -8.65 6.81
CA PRO A 105 -2.26 -9.24 7.66
C PRO A 105 -0.88 -9.21 7.00
N HIS A 106 0.14 -8.78 7.75
CA HIS A 106 1.55 -8.73 7.33
C HIS A 106 2.44 -9.36 8.39
N LEU A 107 3.27 -10.33 7.99
CA LEU A 107 4.44 -10.75 8.75
C LEU A 107 5.67 -9.98 8.26
N LEU A 108 6.36 -9.32 9.17
CA LEU A 108 7.58 -8.55 8.94
C LEU A 108 8.78 -9.41 9.37
N VAL A 109 9.46 -9.98 8.39
CA VAL A 109 10.66 -10.81 8.57
C VAL A 109 11.87 -9.91 8.48
N TRP A 110 12.66 -9.85 9.54
CA TRP A 110 13.87 -9.03 9.55
C TRP A 110 15.01 -9.73 8.80
N VAL A 111 15.68 -9.01 7.90
CA VAL A 111 16.79 -9.54 7.09
C VAL A 111 17.96 -8.57 7.07
N ASP A 112 19.17 -9.10 6.90
CA ASP A 112 20.38 -8.29 6.78
C ASP A 112 20.49 -7.59 5.42
N ASN A 113 19.93 -8.19 4.36
CA ASN A 113 19.95 -7.64 3.01
C ASN A 113 18.65 -8.01 2.28
N ALA A 114 17.81 -7.02 2.03
CA ALA A 114 16.52 -7.20 1.38
C ALA A 114 16.66 -7.50 -0.13
N ASP A 115 17.75 -7.11 -0.79
CA ASP A 115 17.92 -7.35 -2.24
C ASP A 115 18.05 -8.84 -2.57
N VAL A 116 18.68 -9.61 -1.68
CA VAL A 116 18.93 -11.05 -1.84
C VAL A 116 17.99 -11.94 -1.02
N ALA A 117 16.98 -11.36 -0.36
CA ALA A 117 16.00 -12.11 0.42
C ALA A 117 15.25 -13.12 -0.48
N PRO A 118 14.95 -14.35 0.00
CA PRO A 118 14.25 -15.38 -0.76
C PRO A 118 12.74 -15.11 -0.79
N VAL A 119 12.34 -13.98 -1.37
CA VAL A 119 10.97 -13.42 -1.26
C VAL A 119 9.90 -14.41 -1.69
N VAL A 120 10.07 -15.04 -2.85
CA VAL A 120 9.06 -15.96 -3.40
C VAL A 120 9.04 -17.28 -2.63
N ASP A 121 10.19 -17.93 -2.47
CA ASP A 121 10.25 -19.28 -1.88
C ASP A 121 9.87 -19.26 -0.39
N GLN A 122 10.47 -18.36 0.39
CA GLN A 122 10.18 -18.26 1.83
C GLN A 122 8.83 -17.58 2.06
N GLY A 123 8.48 -16.54 1.28
CA GLY A 123 7.20 -15.85 1.40
C GLY A 123 6.03 -16.80 1.18
N ARG A 124 6.08 -17.63 0.13
CA ARG A 124 5.06 -18.66 -0.12
C ARG A 124 4.97 -19.66 1.03
N SER A 125 6.11 -20.22 1.47
CA SER A 125 6.12 -21.20 2.56
C SER A 125 5.51 -20.65 3.85
N ILE A 126 5.75 -19.39 4.18
CA ILE A 126 5.18 -18.73 5.37
C ILE A 126 3.68 -18.48 5.16
N ARG A 127 3.30 -17.90 4.02
CA ARG A 127 1.91 -17.59 3.67
C ARG A 127 1.01 -18.82 3.73
N GLU A 128 1.54 -20.00 3.39
CA GLU A 128 0.82 -21.29 3.41
C GLU A 128 0.93 -22.05 4.73
N SER A 129 1.68 -21.53 5.71
CA SER A 129 1.87 -22.22 6.99
C SER A 129 0.57 -22.31 7.79
N ALA A 130 0.48 -23.36 8.62
CA ALA A 130 -0.67 -23.58 9.50
C ALA A 130 -0.94 -22.41 10.45
N THR A 131 0.09 -21.64 10.82
CA THR A 131 0.00 -20.45 11.69
C THR A 131 -0.91 -19.38 11.09
N TYR A 132 -0.86 -19.20 9.76
CA TYR A 132 -1.63 -18.16 9.07
C TYR A 132 -2.84 -18.73 8.32
N ALA A 133 -3.09 -20.04 8.41
CA ALA A 133 -4.26 -20.66 7.79
C ALA A 133 -5.58 -20.24 8.47
N PRO A 134 -6.71 -20.25 7.74
CA PRO A 134 -6.85 -20.51 6.29
C PRO A 134 -6.57 -19.27 5.43
N GLY A 135 -6.50 -18.09 6.05
CA GLY A 135 -6.46 -16.80 5.33
C GLY A 135 -5.13 -16.50 4.68
N GLY A 136 -4.02 -17.02 5.19
CA GLY A 136 -2.65 -16.61 4.83
C GLY A 136 -2.30 -15.21 5.33
N THR A 137 -1.07 -14.79 5.01
CA THR A 137 -0.56 -13.45 5.31
C THR A 137 0.29 -12.94 4.15
N ASN A 138 0.39 -11.62 3.99
CA ASN A 138 1.49 -11.03 3.24
C ASN A 138 2.80 -11.22 4.05
N VAL A 139 3.93 -11.29 3.36
CA VAL A 139 5.24 -11.46 3.98
C VAL A 139 6.18 -10.40 3.47
N ASN A 140 6.68 -9.57 4.39
CA ASN A 140 7.51 -8.43 4.09
C ASN A 140 8.91 -8.70 4.65
N PHE A 141 9.91 -8.73 3.79
CA PHE A 141 11.30 -8.85 4.16
C PHE A 141 11.86 -7.45 4.35
N VAL A 142 12.25 -7.13 5.58
CA VAL A 142 12.59 -5.77 6.00
C VAL A 142 14.04 -5.71 6.45
N GLU A 143 14.82 -4.94 5.70
CA GLU A 143 16.16 -4.51 6.08
C GLU A 143 16.07 -3.13 6.74
N VAL A 144 16.75 -2.96 7.88
CA VAL A 144 16.71 -1.72 8.65
C VAL A 144 18.08 -1.06 8.60
N ASP A 145 18.10 0.19 8.13
CA ASP A 145 19.24 1.08 8.17
C ASP A 145 18.89 2.28 9.07
N PRO A 146 19.50 2.39 10.27
CA PRO A 146 19.20 3.49 11.20
C PRO A 146 19.39 4.90 10.63
N GLU A 147 20.23 5.07 9.61
CA GLU A 147 20.52 6.36 8.98
C GLU A 147 19.65 6.60 7.73
N ALA A 148 19.37 5.54 6.95
CA ALA A 148 18.67 5.66 5.67
C ALA A 148 17.17 5.33 5.72
N GLY A 149 16.69 4.61 6.75
CA GLY A 149 15.31 4.14 6.89
C GLY A 149 15.19 2.63 6.77
N ILE A 150 14.24 2.15 5.97
CA ILE A 150 14.04 0.71 5.73
C ILE A 150 13.95 0.39 4.26
N ARG A 151 14.34 -0.82 3.90
CA ARG A 151 14.11 -1.41 2.58
C ARG A 151 13.18 -2.62 2.72
N VAL A 152 12.16 -2.67 1.88
CA VAL A 152 11.06 -3.64 1.99
C VAL A 152 10.84 -4.37 0.67
N ARG A 153 10.78 -5.69 0.74
CA ARG A 153 10.35 -6.58 -0.35
C ARG A 153 9.14 -7.37 0.11
N THR A 154 8.11 -7.45 -0.72
CA THR A 154 6.81 -8.00 -0.32
C THR A 154 6.45 -9.19 -1.18
N TYR A 155 6.20 -10.35 -0.54
CA TYR A 155 5.39 -11.41 -1.12
C TYR A 155 3.93 -11.12 -0.81
N GLU A 156 3.12 -10.90 -1.85
CA GLU A 156 1.74 -10.45 -1.69
C GLU A 156 0.75 -11.61 -1.86
N ARG A 157 0.00 -11.88 -0.80
CA ARG A 157 -1.08 -12.86 -0.79
C ARG A 157 -2.15 -12.46 -1.83
N GLY A 158 -2.57 -13.42 -2.65
CA GLY A 158 -3.52 -13.18 -3.73
C GLY A 158 -2.87 -12.81 -5.07
N VAL A 159 -1.67 -12.24 -5.06
CA VAL A 159 -0.79 -12.19 -6.24
C VAL A 159 0.06 -13.46 -6.33
N GLU A 160 0.44 -14.00 -5.16
CA GLU A 160 1.24 -15.23 -5.00
C GLU A 160 2.66 -15.13 -5.61
N ASP A 161 3.17 -13.90 -5.63
CA ASP A 161 4.49 -13.52 -6.12
C ASP A 161 4.97 -12.23 -5.42
N GLU A 162 6.19 -11.81 -5.73
CA GLU A 162 6.72 -10.52 -5.32
C GLU A 162 6.04 -9.36 -6.07
N THR A 163 5.58 -8.35 -5.33
CA THR A 163 5.04 -7.11 -5.92
C THR A 163 6.02 -5.95 -5.82
N LEU A 164 5.87 -4.99 -6.75
CA LEU A 164 6.75 -3.81 -6.79
C LEU A 164 6.61 -2.96 -5.52
N SER A 165 5.39 -2.83 -5.00
CA SER A 165 5.11 -2.08 -3.78
C SER A 165 3.74 -2.46 -3.22
N CYS A 166 3.64 -2.56 -1.90
CA CYS A 166 2.39 -2.82 -1.18
C CYS A 166 2.17 -1.74 -0.13
N GLY A 167 1.17 -0.88 -0.30
CA GLY A 167 0.96 0.28 0.58
C GLY A 167 0.72 -0.10 2.04
N THR A 168 -0.16 -1.07 2.29
CA THR A 168 -0.44 -1.58 3.66
C THR A 168 0.79 -2.27 4.26
N GLY A 169 1.58 -2.98 3.43
CA GLY A 169 2.82 -3.62 3.86
C GLY A 169 3.94 -2.64 4.21
N VAL A 170 4.04 -1.54 3.47
CA VAL A 170 4.97 -0.44 3.76
C VAL A 170 4.60 0.24 5.07
N THR A 171 3.33 0.54 5.30
CA THR A 171 2.85 1.08 6.58
C THR A 171 3.15 0.10 7.73
N ALA A 172 2.89 -1.19 7.55
CA ALA A 172 3.18 -2.22 8.54
C ALA A 172 4.67 -2.28 8.90
N ALA A 173 5.56 -2.23 7.88
CA ALA A 173 6.99 -2.26 8.07
C ALA A 173 7.52 -0.99 8.77
N ALA A 174 7.02 0.19 8.42
CA ALA A 174 7.39 1.44 9.07
C ALA A 174 6.99 1.45 10.56
N LEU A 175 5.77 1.01 10.88
CA LEU A 175 5.33 0.87 12.27
C LEU A 175 6.21 -0.10 13.06
N ALA A 176 6.49 -1.28 12.48
CA ALA A 176 7.35 -2.28 13.11
C ALA A 176 8.80 -1.79 13.29
N ALA A 177 9.32 -0.99 12.36
CA ALA A 177 10.65 -0.39 12.46
C ALA A 177 10.70 0.70 13.54
N SER A 178 9.60 1.41 13.77
CA SER A 178 9.51 2.39 14.86
C SER A 178 9.63 1.72 16.23
N GLU A 179 9.03 0.55 16.43
CA GLU A 179 9.21 -0.28 17.62
C GLU A 179 10.67 -0.77 17.82
N LYS A 180 11.50 -0.73 16.75
CA LYS A 180 12.95 -1.00 16.81
C LYS A 180 13.80 0.26 17.00
N GLY A 181 13.18 1.43 17.19
CA GLY A 181 13.85 2.68 17.52
C GLY A 181 13.96 3.68 16.37
N LEU A 182 13.39 3.40 15.19
CA LEU A 182 13.35 4.39 14.11
C LEU A 182 12.31 5.48 14.43
N SER A 183 12.67 6.72 14.12
CA SER A 183 11.79 7.88 14.33
C SER A 183 11.10 8.28 13.03
N SER A 184 9.83 8.68 13.15
CA SER A 184 9.09 9.28 12.04
C SER A 184 9.69 10.64 11.64
N PRO A 185 9.76 10.99 10.35
CA PRO A 185 9.33 10.18 9.19
C PRO A 185 10.32 9.04 8.87
N ILE A 186 9.79 7.85 8.57
CA ILE A 186 10.58 6.68 8.20
C ILE A 186 10.55 6.51 6.70
N ARG A 187 11.71 6.67 6.06
CA ARG A 187 11.85 6.42 4.62
C ARG A 187 11.78 4.93 4.34
N VAL A 188 11.00 4.56 3.32
CA VAL A 188 10.82 3.16 2.92
C VAL A 188 11.14 3.01 1.44
N GLU A 189 12.16 2.21 1.12
CA GLU A 189 12.53 1.84 -0.24
C GLU A 189 11.85 0.52 -0.64
N THR A 190 11.09 0.55 -1.75
CA THR A 190 10.50 -0.64 -2.38
C THR A 190 10.96 -0.75 -3.83
N ARG A 191 10.73 -1.90 -4.49
CA ARG A 191 11.03 -2.08 -5.92
C ARG A 191 10.34 -1.05 -6.82
N GLY A 192 9.15 -0.60 -6.42
CA GLY A 192 8.34 0.38 -7.13
C GLY A 192 8.70 1.83 -6.83
N GLY A 193 9.63 2.10 -5.91
CA GLY A 193 10.07 3.43 -5.54
C GLY A 193 10.05 3.68 -4.03
N GLN A 194 10.28 4.94 -3.66
CA GLN A 194 10.38 5.39 -2.28
C GLN A 194 9.05 5.92 -1.75
N LEU A 195 8.77 5.62 -0.47
CA LEU A 195 7.62 6.07 0.31
C LEU A 195 8.12 6.64 1.66
N GLU A 196 7.27 7.40 2.34
CA GLU A 196 7.54 8.03 3.65
C GLU A 196 6.26 8.06 4.49
#